data_AF-A0A946FUD2-F1
#
_entry.id   AF-A0A946FUD2-F1
#
_cell.length_a   1.000
_cell.length_b   1.000
_cell.length_c   1.000
_cell.angle_alpha   90.00
_cell.angle_beta   90.00
_cell.angle_gamma   90.00
#
_symmetry.space_group_name_H-M   'P 1'
#
loop_
_entity.id
_entity.type
_entity.pdbx_description
1 polymer ?
#
loop_
_entity_poly.entity_id
_entity_poly.type
_entity_poly.pdbx_seq_one_letter_code
_entity_poly.pdbx_strand_id
1 'polypeptide(L)'
;MSKAPEFERVLIKLSGEALMGNQGFGITPEMIHYVAAEIEKVYRLNVQVSIVVGGGNIFRGIAGSSAGMDRTSADNMGMLATVINSL
;
A
#
# COMPACT_ATOMS: atom_id res chain seq x y z
N MET A 1 -14.67 11.51 -27.74
CA MET A 1 -13.31 10.92 -27.70
C MET A 1 -12.77 11.17 -26.31
N SER A 2 -12.43 10.13 -25.54
CA SER A 2 -11.73 10.32 -24.26
C SER A 2 -10.37 10.94 -24.56
N LYS A 3 -10.03 12.04 -23.87
CA LYS A 3 -8.71 12.66 -23.96
C LYS A 3 -7.65 11.61 -23.63
N ALA A 4 -6.56 11.59 -24.39
CA ALA A 4 -5.42 10.73 -24.08
C ALA A 4 -4.93 11.03 -22.65
N PRO A 5 -4.52 10.02 -21.87
CA PRO A 5 -3.95 10.23 -20.54
C PRO A 5 -2.71 11.11 -20.63
N GLU A 6 -2.54 12.00 -19.66
CA GLU A 6 -1.42 12.96 -19.61
C GLU A 6 -0.07 12.27 -19.35
N PHE A 7 -0.09 11.10 -18.70
CA PHE A 7 1.09 10.34 -18.33
C PHE A 7 1.06 8.95 -18.96
N GLU A 8 2.20 8.54 -19.53
CA GLU A 8 2.39 7.19 -20.06
C GLU A 8 2.68 6.16 -18.94
N ARG A 9 3.30 6.61 -17.84
CA ARG A 9 3.66 5.80 -16.68
C ARG A 9 3.45 6.56 -15.39
N VAL A 10 2.93 5.86 -14.39
CA VAL A 10 2.71 6.40 -13.04
C VAL A 10 3.21 5.44 -11.97
N LEU A 11 3.62 6.00 -10.83
CA LEU A 11 3.86 5.26 -9.58
C LEU A 11 2.80 5.68 -8.57
N ILE A 12 2.03 4.70 -8.09
CA ILE A 12 0.97 4.91 -7.11
C ILE A 12 1.53 4.54 -5.73
N LYS A 13 1.66 5.53 -4.85
CA LYS A 13 2.01 5.29 -3.44
C LYS A 13 0.73 5.09 -2.64
N LEU A 14 0.56 3.88 -2.10
CA LEU A 14 -0.51 3.53 -1.19
C LEU A 14 0.01 3.48 0.25
N SER A 15 -0.76 4.02 1.19
CA SER A 15 -0.53 3.75 2.61
C SER A 15 -0.98 2.33 2.92
N GLY A 16 -0.26 1.60 3.78
CA GLY A 16 -0.73 0.29 4.25
C GLY A 16 -2.09 0.40 4.95
N GLU A 17 -2.31 1.50 5.65
CA GLU A 17 -3.57 1.81 6.32
C GLU A 17 -4.79 1.84 5.39
N ALA A 18 -4.59 2.18 4.11
CA ALA A 18 -5.67 2.16 3.13
C ALA A 18 -6.23 0.75 2.90
N LEU A 19 -5.48 -0.30 3.25
CA LEU A 19 -5.90 -1.70 3.12
C LEU A 19 -6.72 -2.21 4.32
N MET A 20 -6.75 -1.47 5.44
CA MET A 20 -7.46 -1.87 6.67
C MET A 20 -8.98 -1.62 6.60
N GLY A 21 -9.45 -0.78 5.68
CA GLY A 21 -10.83 -0.33 5.66
C GLY A 21 -11.23 0.31 7.00
N ASN A 22 -12.32 -0.17 7.59
CA ASN A 22 -12.79 0.29 8.91
C ASN A 22 -12.15 -0.45 10.10
N GLN A 23 -11.17 -1.34 9.85
CA GLN A 23 -10.48 -2.09 10.89
C GLN A 23 -9.28 -1.31 11.45
N GLY A 24 -8.89 -1.62 12.68
CA GLY A 24 -7.73 -1.01 13.32
C GLY A 24 -6.38 -1.64 12.94
N PHE A 25 -6.39 -2.81 12.28
CA PHE A 25 -5.20 -3.61 11.98
C PHE A 25 -5.47 -4.59 10.82
N GLY A 26 -4.43 -4.92 10.05
CA GLY A 26 -4.46 -6.02 9.08
C GLY A 26 -4.84 -5.61 7.67
N ILE A 27 -5.45 -6.52 6.92
CA ILE A 27 -5.84 -6.33 5.53
C ILE A 27 -7.29 -6.79 5.39
N THR A 28 -8.10 -6.00 4.70
CA THR A 28 -9.48 -6.37 4.39
C THR A 28 -9.62 -6.77 2.94
N PRO A 29 -10.27 -7.92 2.65
CA PRO A 29 -10.52 -8.32 1.26
C PRO A 29 -11.27 -7.24 0.49
N GLU A 30 -12.25 -6.58 1.11
CA GLU A 30 -13.03 -5.51 0.47
C GLU A 30 -12.13 -4.38 -0.06
N MET A 31 -11.21 -3.86 0.75
CA MET A 31 -10.31 -2.78 0.31
C MET A 31 -9.32 -3.25 -0.75
N ILE A 32 -8.85 -4.49 -0.68
CA ILE A 32 -7.98 -5.06 -1.72
C ILE A 32 -8.71 -5.08 -3.07
N HIS A 33 -9.95 -5.58 -3.10
CA HIS A 33 -10.75 -5.61 -4.33
C HIS A 33 -11.04 -4.20 -4.85
N TYR A 34 -11.38 -3.27 -3.95
CA TYR A 34 -11.61 -1.88 -4.33
C TYR A 34 -10.37 -1.24 -4.96
N VAL A 35 -9.20 -1.35 -4.31
CA VAL A 35 -7.94 -0.79 -4.82
C VAL A 35 -7.55 -1.43 -6.16
N ALA A 36 -7.68 -2.76 -6.28
CA ALA A 36 -7.41 -3.46 -7.52
C ALA A 36 -8.30 -2.97 -8.67
N ALA A 37 -9.60 -2.78 -8.43
CA ALA A 37 -10.53 -2.25 -9.42
C ALA A 37 -10.21 -0.81 -9.85
N GLU A 38 -9.78 0.06 -8.93
CA GLU A 38 -9.34 1.42 -9.27
C GLU A 38 -8.07 1.42 -10.13
N ILE A 39 -7.11 0.56 -9.79
CA ILE A 39 -5.85 0.42 -10.55
C ILE A 39 -6.13 -0.16 -11.95
N GLU A 40 -7.06 -1.12 -12.05
CA GLU A 40 -7.49 -1.69 -13.32
C GLU A 40 -8.06 -0.62 -14.26
N LYS A 41 -8.83 0.34 -13.74
CA LYS A 41 -9.36 1.45 -14.55
C LYS A 41 -8.24 2.27 -15.18
N VAL A 42 -7.17 2.55 -14.43
CA VAL A 42 -5.99 3.28 -14.94
C VAL A 42 -5.22 2.45 -15.95
N TYR A 43 -4.98 1.17 -15.65
CA TYR A 43 -4.31 0.25 -16.57
C TYR A 43 -5.04 0.13 -17.92
N ARG A 44 -6.38 0.10 -17.90
CA ARG A 44 -7.23 0.05 -19.10
C ARG A 44 -7.12 1.31 -19.98
N LEU A 45 -6.52 2.40 -19.49
CA LEU A 45 -6.18 3.59 -20.28
C LEU A 45 -4.84 3.43 -21.03
N ASN A 46 -4.23 2.25 -21.04
CA ASN A 46 -2.88 1.96 -21.55
C ASN A 46 -1.77 2.71 -20.80
N VAL A 47 -1.99 3.06 -19.54
CA VAL A 47 -0.98 3.65 -18.66
C VAL A 47 -0.20 2.53 -17.96
N GLN A 48 1.12 2.64 -17.93
CA GLN A 48 1.98 1.72 -17.17
C GLN A 48 1.91 2.07 -15.68
N VAL A 49 1.56 1.10 -14.84
CA VAL A 49 1.35 1.34 -13.41
C VAL A 49 2.40 0.58 -12.59
N SER A 50 3.07 1.31 -11.70
CA SER A 50 3.85 0.76 -10.59
C SER A 50 3.19 1.11 -9.28
N ILE A 51 3.33 0.27 -8.26
CA ILE A 51 2.70 0.44 -6.94
C ILE A 51 3.78 0.37 -5.87
N VAL A 52 3.73 1.30 -4.92
CA VAL A 52 4.49 1.25 -3.66
C VAL A 52 3.48 1.23 -2.52
N VAL A 53 3.48 0.17 -1.71
CA VAL A 53 2.58 0.02 -0.57
C VAL A 53 3.34 0.09 0.75
N GLY A 54 2.85 0.90 1.68
CA GLY A 54 3.39 0.97 3.05
C GLY A 54 2.94 -0.23 3.90
N GLY A 55 3.58 -0.44 5.06
CA GLY A 55 3.31 -1.56 5.98
C GLY A 55 2.58 -1.19 7.28
N GLY A 56 2.12 0.07 7.40
CA GLY A 56 1.60 0.65 8.65
C GLY A 56 0.33 0.00 9.20
N ASN A 57 -0.36 -0.81 8.39
CA ASN A 57 -1.49 -1.64 8.79
C ASN A 57 -1.11 -2.92 9.55
N ILE A 58 0.13 -3.39 9.41
CA ILE A 58 0.65 -4.59 10.07
C ILE A 58 1.70 -4.20 11.12
N PHE A 59 2.53 -3.20 10.83
CA PHE A 59 3.54 -2.75 11.79
C PHE A 59 3.78 -1.25 11.70
N ARG A 60 3.74 -0.57 12.85
CA ARG A 60 4.10 0.84 12.98
C ARG A 60 5.39 0.98 13.78
N GLY A 61 6.45 1.43 13.13
CA GLY A 61 7.78 1.58 13.74
C GLY A 61 7.78 2.39 15.04
N ILE A 62 6.95 3.45 15.11
CA ILE A 62 6.81 4.29 16.31
C ILE A 62 6.31 3.47 17.51
N ALA A 63 5.37 2.55 17.30
CA ALA A 63 4.84 1.70 18.37
C ALA A 63 5.92 0.72 18.87
N GLY A 64 6.67 0.10 17.95
CA GLY A 64 7.78 -0.79 18.28
C GLY A 64 8.87 -0.09 19.09
N SER A 65 9.37 1.05 18.61
CA SER A 65 10.42 1.80 19.32
C SER A 65 9.94 2.33 20.67
N SER A 66 8.68 2.75 20.80
CA SER A 66 8.11 3.18 22.08
C SER A 66 7.99 2.04 23.10
N ALA A 67 7.92 0.79 22.64
CA ALA A 67 7.87 -0.42 23.47
C ALA A 67 9.27 -0.97 23.82
N GLY A 68 10.35 -0.21 23.56
CA GLY A 68 11.72 -0.63 23.85
C GLY A 68 12.40 -1.44 22.75
N MET A 69 11.81 -1.50 21.56
CA MET A 69 12.44 -2.15 20.41
C MET A 69 13.54 -1.26 19.81
N ASP A 70 14.66 -1.87 19.43
CA ASP A 70 15.66 -1.18 18.61
C ASP A 70 15.05 -0.68 17.29
N ARG A 71 15.39 0.54 16.90
CA ARG A 71 14.81 1.21 15.73
C ARG A 71 15.08 0.44 14.44
N THR A 72 16.28 -0.12 14.27
CA THR A 72 16.63 -0.90 13.07
C THR A 72 15.73 -2.12 12.94
N SER A 73 15.49 -2.80 14.06
CA SER A 73 14.60 -3.97 14.09
C SER A 73 13.16 -3.58 13.79
N ALA A 74 12.69 -2.44 14.31
CA ALA A 74 11.37 -1.91 14.01
C ALA A 74 11.21 -1.54 12.51
N ASP A 75 12.22 -0.92 11.91
CA ASP A 75 12.21 -0.59 10.48
C ASP A 75 12.22 -1.85 9.61
N ASN A 76 12.98 -2.88 9.99
CA ASN A 76 12.97 -4.19 9.31
C ASN A 76 11.59 -4.85 9.35
N MET A 77 10.91 -4.82 10.50
CA MET A 77 9.53 -5.32 10.58
C MET A 77 8.57 -4.51 9.69
N GLY A 78 8.76 -3.20 9.61
CA GLY A 78 8.02 -2.34 8.70
C GLY A 78 8.21 -2.72 7.22
N MET A 79 9.45 -3.02 6.81
CA MET A 79 9.75 -3.48 5.44
C MET A 79 9.18 -4.88 5.16
N LEU A 80 9.20 -5.80 6.14
CA LEU A 80 8.53 -7.10 5.97
C LEU A 80 7.01 -6.93 5.82
N ALA A 81 6.40 -6.00 6.56
CA ALA A 81 4.99 -5.68 6.40
C ALA A 81 4.65 -5.16 4.98
N THR A 82 5.54 -4.39 4.33
CA THR A 82 5.31 -3.98 2.93
C THR A 82 5.34 -5.18 1.98
N VAL A 83 6.22 -6.16 2.22
CA VAL A 83 6.27 -7.40 1.44
C VAL A 83 4.97 -8.18 1.62
N ILE A 84 4.47 -8.33 2.85
CA ILE A 84 3.21 -9.04 3.13
C ILE A 84 2.04 -8.39 2.39
N ASN A 85 1.96 -7.06 2.37
CA ASN A 85 0.91 -6.35 1.61
C ASN A 85 1.02 -6.50 0.08
N SER A 86 2.17 -6.98 -0.43
CA SER A 86 2.45 -7.12 -1.86
C SER A 86 2.29 -8.55 -2.37
N LEU A 87 1.97 -9.52 -1.50
CA LEU A 87 1.71 -10.93 -1.81
C LEU A 87 0.21 -11.18 -1.99
#